data_AF-A0A3N5SZ97-F1
#
_entry.id   AF-A0A3N5SZ97-F1
#
_cell.length_a   1.000
_cell.length_b   1.000
_cell.length_c   1.000
_cell.angle_alpha   90.00
_cell.angle_beta   90.00
_cell.angle_gamma   90.00
#
_symmetry.space_group_name_H-M   'P 1'
#
loop_
_entity.id
_entity.type
_entity.pdbx_description
1 polymer ?
#
loop_
_entity_poly.entity_id
_entity_poly.type
_entity_poly.pdbx_seq_one_letter_code
_entity_poly.pdbx_strand_id
1 'polypeptide(L)'
;MGVVATIPEKCKHCYSCVRECPARAIKVIHGQAMVIAELCVACGHCVRLCTQGAKRVEDAVTPVRHLLEAGGSVIACLAPSFPVAFPGVDAGRVISAVRRLGFAEVWEVAFGAELIAREYAKLAREAIHDGRAVISTACPAIVSYVTKYLPDLTDALAPVVSPMVAVARAIKQKFDAGVRVVFIGPCIAKKAEVRDPEVRGIVDAALTFDELSLMLTEAGIDPGKE
;
A
#
# COMPACT_ATOMS: atom_id res chain seq x y z
N MET A 1 -1.86 -4.45 16.89
CA MET A 1 -1.61 -5.54 15.92
C MET A 1 -0.90 -4.97 14.70
N GLY A 2 0.08 -5.67 14.14
CA GLY A 2 0.80 -5.24 12.94
C GLY A 2 0.04 -5.58 11.65
N VAL A 3 0.38 -4.92 10.54
CA VAL A 3 -0.23 -5.14 9.21
C VAL A 3 -0.05 -6.56 8.70
N VAL A 4 1.05 -7.21 9.07
CA VAL A 4 1.31 -8.63 8.74
C VAL A 4 1.41 -9.42 10.03
N ALA A 5 0.67 -10.52 10.12
CA ALA A 5 0.63 -11.42 11.26
C ALA A 5 0.80 -12.89 10.83
N THR A 6 1.08 -13.78 11.78
CA THR A 6 1.11 -15.22 11.53
C THR A 6 -0.20 -15.86 12.00
N ILE A 7 -0.71 -16.82 11.23
CA ILE A 7 -1.75 -17.77 11.62
C ILE A 7 -1.00 -19.04 12.07
N PRO A 8 -0.81 -19.28 13.37
CA PRO A 8 0.01 -20.39 13.85
C PRO A 8 -0.45 -21.75 13.30
N GLU A 9 -1.76 -21.95 13.22
CA GLU A 9 -2.42 -23.20 12.85
C GLU A 9 -2.10 -23.62 11.41
N LYS A 10 -1.78 -22.66 10.55
CA LYS A 10 -1.45 -22.90 9.14
C LYS A 10 0.04 -23.12 8.88
N CYS A 11 0.95 -22.68 9.76
CA CYS A 11 2.37 -22.74 9.45
C CYS A 11 2.98 -24.12 9.76
N LYS A 12 3.69 -24.66 8.76
CA LYS A 12 4.32 -26.00 8.77
C LYS A 12 5.83 -25.96 8.98
N HIS A 13 6.34 -24.94 9.67
CA HIS A 13 7.74 -24.86 10.13
C HIS A 13 8.84 -24.99 9.05
N CYS A 14 8.57 -24.67 7.78
CA CYS A 14 9.61 -24.68 6.73
C CYS A 14 10.67 -23.58 6.88
N TYR A 15 10.38 -22.57 7.71
CA TYR A 15 11.20 -21.41 8.05
C TYR A 15 11.70 -20.56 6.86
N SER A 16 11.16 -20.73 5.64
CA SER A 16 11.54 -19.90 4.49
C SER A 16 11.32 -18.42 4.77
N CYS A 17 10.18 -18.05 5.35
CA CYS A 17 9.91 -16.66 5.74
C CYS A 17 10.90 -16.10 6.78
N VAL A 18 11.50 -16.94 7.63
CA VAL A 18 12.50 -16.51 8.62
C VAL A 18 13.81 -16.16 7.92
N ARG A 19 14.27 -17.00 6.98
CA ARG A 19 15.52 -16.81 6.23
C ARG A 19 15.48 -15.61 5.29
N GLU A 20 14.34 -15.41 4.64
CA GLU A 20 14.19 -14.41 3.57
C GLU A 20 13.69 -13.04 4.06
N CYS A 21 13.35 -12.88 5.34
CA CYS A 21 12.82 -11.61 5.82
C CYS A 21 13.92 -10.52 5.80
N PRO A 22 13.80 -9.46 4.97
CA PRO A 22 14.85 -8.46 4.86
C PRO A 22 15.07 -7.69 6.17
N ALA A 23 13.99 -7.47 6.94
CA ALA A 23 14.03 -6.80 8.24
C ALA A 23 14.34 -7.75 9.42
N ARG A 24 14.58 -9.05 9.16
CA ARG A 24 14.73 -10.09 10.20
C ARG A 24 13.62 -10.05 11.26
N ALA A 25 12.41 -9.68 10.84
CA ALA A 25 11.27 -9.42 11.70
C ALA A 25 10.47 -10.68 12.07
N ILE A 26 10.95 -11.88 11.73
CA ILE A 26 10.26 -13.15 12.00
C ILE A 26 11.15 -13.98 12.92
N LYS A 27 10.62 -14.35 14.09
CA LYS A 27 11.32 -15.17 15.09
C LYS A 27 10.67 -16.53 15.21
N VAL A 28 11.45 -17.53 15.63
CA VAL A 28 10.93 -18.84 16.01
C VAL A 28 10.59 -18.80 17.50
N ILE A 29 9.30 -18.92 17.82
CA ILE A 29 8.78 -18.91 19.19
C ILE A 29 8.01 -20.22 19.38
N HIS A 30 8.45 -21.07 20.31
CA HIS A 30 7.88 -22.42 20.51
C HIS A 30 7.81 -23.26 19.21
N GLY A 31 8.85 -23.19 18.36
CA GLY A 31 8.87 -23.85 17.05
C GLY A 31 8.06 -23.14 15.96
N GLN A 32 7.32 -22.07 16.29
CA GLN A 32 6.46 -21.37 15.35
C GLN A 32 7.15 -20.14 14.76
N ALA A 33 7.08 -19.96 13.44
CA ALA A 33 7.60 -18.77 12.77
C ALA A 33 6.65 -17.56 12.93
N MET A 34 6.87 -16.75 13.95
CA MET A 34 6.03 -15.62 14.34
C MET A 34 6.58 -14.28 13.83
N VAL A 35 5.72 -13.45 13.23
CA VAL A 35 6.07 -12.07 12.86
C VAL A 35 6.07 -11.20 14.11
N ILE A 36 7.15 -10.47 14.34
CA ILE A 36 7.29 -9.48 15.40
C ILE A 36 6.87 -8.12 14.82
N ALA A 37 5.74 -7.59 15.27
CA ALA A 37 5.09 -6.44 14.64
C ALA A 37 5.96 -5.18 14.67
N GLU A 38 6.69 -4.99 15.77
CA GLU A 38 7.55 -3.82 16.03
C GLU A 38 8.73 -3.78 15.06
N LEU A 39 9.26 -4.95 14.69
CA LEU A 39 10.35 -5.10 13.72
C LEU A 39 9.84 -5.06 12.28
N CYS A 40 8.60 -5.49 12.03
CA CYS A 40 8.10 -5.59 10.67
C CYS A 40 8.04 -4.23 9.95
N VAL A 41 8.48 -4.21 8.69
CA VAL A 41 8.37 -3.06 7.76
C VAL A 41 7.21 -3.22 6.77
N ALA A 42 6.33 -4.20 7.01
CA ALA A 42 5.12 -4.51 6.24
C ALA A 42 5.34 -4.76 4.72
N CYS A 43 6.55 -5.11 4.28
CA CYS A 43 6.87 -5.29 2.86
C CYS A 43 6.15 -6.46 2.17
N GLY A 44 5.53 -7.37 2.93
CA GLY A 44 4.76 -8.48 2.38
C GLY A 44 5.58 -9.63 1.78
N HIS A 45 6.92 -9.57 1.80
CA HIS A 45 7.78 -10.62 1.23
C HIS A 45 7.48 -12.01 1.81
N CYS A 46 7.29 -12.09 3.13
CA CYS A 46 6.93 -13.33 3.80
C CYS A 46 5.55 -13.87 3.40
N VAL A 47 4.61 -13.01 3.00
CA VAL A 47 3.28 -13.40 2.53
C VAL A 47 3.40 -14.12 1.20
N ARG A 48 4.13 -13.52 0.25
CA ARG A 48 4.39 -14.12 -1.07
C ARG A 48 5.13 -15.46 -1.01
N LEU A 49 6.06 -15.61 -0.06
CA LEU A 49 6.84 -16.85 0.09
C LEU A 49 6.07 -17.97 0.80
N CYS A 50 5.02 -17.66 1.54
CA CYS A 50 4.35 -18.65 2.38
C CYS A 50 3.39 -19.51 1.57
N THR A 51 3.86 -20.69 1.15
CA THR A 51 3.04 -21.68 0.44
C THR A 51 1.87 -22.24 1.25
N GLN A 52 1.86 -22.02 2.56
CA GLN A 52 0.82 -22.52 3.47
C GLN A 52 -0.29 -21.49 3.74
N GLY A 53 -0.18 -20.26 3.22
CA GLY A 53 -1.13 -19.18 3.55
C GLY A 53 -1.14 -18.83 5.05
N ALA A 54 -0.02 -19.04 5.74
CA ALA A 54 0.10 -18.82 7.18
C ALA A 54 0.49 -17.39 7.57
N LYS A 55 0.72 -16.51 6.58
CA LYS A 55 0.96 -15.09 6.79
C LYS A 55 -0.29 -14.33 6.39
N ARG A 56 -0.93 -13.70 7.36
CA ARG A 56 -2.16 -12.92 7.19
C ARG A 56 -1.80 -11.45 7.03
N VAL A 57 -2.49 -10.80 6.11
CA VAL A 57 -2.48 -9.35 5.94
C VAL A 57 -3.71 -8.78 6.64
N GLU A 58 -3.57 -7.60 7.22
CA GLU A 58 -4.69 -6.81 7.77
C GLU A 58 -5.78 -6.60 6.70
N ASP A 59 -7.00 -6.99 7.05
CA ASP A 59 -8.16 -6.85 6.19
C ASP A 59 -8.50 -5.36 5.98
N ALA A 60 -8.60 -4.95 4.71
CA ALA A 60 -9.19 -3.66 4.36
C ALA A 60 -10.53 -3.79 3.64
N VAL A 61 -11.00 -5.01 3.32
CA VAL A 61 -12.28 -5.23 2.64
C VAL A 61 -13.44 -4.77 3.52
N THR A 62 -13.48 -5.21 4.78
CA THR A 62 -14.58 -4.86 5.70
C THR A 62 -14.65 -3.35 5.95
N PRO A 63 -13.54 -2.66 6.33
CA PRO A 63 -13.56 -1.21 6.50
C PRO A 63 -13.96 -0.42 5.25
N VAL A 64 -13.47 -0.83 4.07
CA VAL A 64 -13.82 -0.13 2.82
C VAL A 64 -15.28 -0.35 2.44
N ARG A 65 -15.82 -1.55 2.63
CA ARG A 65 -17.25 -1.79 2.44
C ARG A 65 -18.10 -0.87 3.32
N HIS A 66 -17.76 -0.76 4.60
CA HIS A 66 -18.46 0.17 5.49
C HIS A 66 -18.32 1.63 5.03
N LEU A 67 -17.16 2.05 4.50
CA LEU A 67 -16.99 3.39 3.94
C LEU A 67 -17.91 3.65 2.75
N LEU A 68 -18.08 2.65 1.87
CA LEU A 68 -18.97 2.75 0.70
C LEU A 68 -20.46 2.74 1.11
N GLU A 69 -20.83 1.96 2.14
CA GLU A 69 -22.20 1.83 2.64
C GLU A 69 -22.64 3.00 3.52
N ALA A 70 -21.72 3.65 4.25
CA ALA A 70 -22.01 4.76 5.15
C ALA A 70 -22.54 6.02 4.43
N GLY A 71 -22.50 6.05 3.10
CA GLY A 71 -22.87 7.21 2.30
C GLY A 71 -21.79 8.29 2.25
N GLY A 72 -21.95 9.22 1.31
CA GLY A 72 -20.94 10.23 1.00
C GLY A 72 -20.00 9.80 -0.14
N SER A 73 -19.14 10.72 -0.57
CA SER A 73 -18.24 10.46 -1.70
C SER A 73 -16.97 9.73 -1.23
N VAL A 74 -16.76 8.53 -1.76
CA VAL A 74 -15.52 7.76 -1.61
C VAL A 74 -14.80 7.73 -2.96
N ILE A 75 -13.54 8.16 -2.98
CA ILE A 75 -12.71 8.23 -4.19
C ILE A 75 -11.62 7.15 -4.11
N ALA A 76 -11.48 6.39 -5.19
CA ALA A 76 -10.44 5.39 -5.34
C ALA A 76 -9.17 6.01 -5.94
N CYS A 77 -8.02 5.75 -5.33
CA CYS A 77 -6.69 6.05 -5.84
C CYS A 77 -6.03 4.76 -6.35
N LEU A 78 -6.11 4.52 -7.66
CA LEU A 78 -5.65 3.28 -8.29
C LEU A 78 -4.14 3.37 -8.60
N ALA A 79 -3.36 2.41 -8.10
CA ALA A 79 -1.92 2.36 -8.32
C ALA A 79 -1.60 2.09 -9.80
N PRO A 80 -0.50 2.65 -10.37
CA PRO A 80 -0.25 2.63 -11.82
C PRO A 80 -0.04 1.23 -12.41
N SER A 81 0.26 0.24 -11.55
CA SER A 81 0.44 -1.15 -11.94
C SER A 81 -0.87 -1.91 -12.19
N PHE A 82 -2.04 -1.27 -12.04
CA PHE A 82 -3.33 -1.95 -12.19
C PHE A 82 -3.53 -2.62 -13.57
N PRO A 83 -3.05 -2.08 -14.73
CA PRO A 83 -3.27 -2.76 -16.01
C PRO A 83 -2.58 -4.13 -16.08
N VAL A 84 -1.47 -4.30 -15.35
CA VAL A 84 -0.75 -5.58 -15.26
C VAL A 84 -1.40 -6.51 -14.23
N ALA A 85 -2.04 -5.97 -13.20
CA ALA A 85 -2.76 -6.76 -12.21
C ALA A 85 -4.04 -7.41 -12.77
N PHE A 86 -4.62 -6.84 -13.84
CA PHE A 86 -5.81 -7.35 -14.53
C PHE A 86 -5.47 -7.70 -15.99
N PRO A 87 -4.71 -8.77 -16.23
CA PRO A 87 -4.25 -9.12 -17.57
C PRO A 87 -5.42 -9.46 -18.49
N GLY A 88 -5.38 -8.96 -19.73
CA GLY A 88 -6.43 -9.19 -20.74
C GLY A 88 -7.70 -8.36 -20.54
N VAL A 89 -7.71 -7.47 -19.55
CA VAL A 89 -8.81 -6.54 -19.29
C VAL A 89 -8.39 -5.15 -19.72
N ASP A 90 -9.24 -4.46 -20.48
CA ASP A 90 -9.02 -3.05 -20.83
C ASP A 90 -8.98 -2.18 -19.57
N ALA A 91 -8.07 -1.20 -19.54
CA ALA A 91 -7.90 -0.34 -18.38
C ALA A 91 -9.18 0.43 -18.01
N GLY A 92 -9.95 0.87 -19.01
CA GLY A 92 -11.23 1.54 -18.82
C GLY A 92 -12.28 0.64 -18.18
N ARG A 93 -12.25 -0.67 -18.46
CA ARG A 93 -13.16 -1.64 -17.82
C ARG A 93 -12.84 -1.86 -16.36
N VAL A 94 -11.56 -1.89 -15.98
CA VAL A 94 -11.16 -1.92 -14.56
C VAL A 94 -11.68 -0.67 -13.83
N ILE A 95 -11.50 0.51 -14.44
CA ILE A 95 -12.00 1.77 -13.89
C ILE A 95 -13.53 1.74 -13.75
N SER A 96 -14.24 1.26 -14.77
CA SER A 96 -15.70 1.11 -14.75
C SER A 96 -16.16 0.16 -13.64
N ALA A 97 -15.50 -0.98 -13.47
CA ALA A 97 -15.80 -1.94 -12.41
C ALA A 97 -15.58 -1.34 -11.00
N VAL A 98 -14.51 -0.57 -10.80
CA VAL A 98 -14.29 0.16 -9.54
C VAL A 98 -15.40 1.19 -9.29
N ARG A 99 -15.85 1.93 -10.30
CA ARG A 99 -16.99 2.86 -10.16
C ARG A 99 -18.28 2.12 -9.80
N ARG A 100 -18.56 1.00 -10.48
CA ARG A 100 -19.73 0.14 -10.21
C ARG A 100 -19.74 -0.47 -8.81
N LEU A 101 -18.57 -0.70 -8.23
CA LEU A 101 -18.42 -1.17 -6.85
C LEU A 101 -18.88 -0.11 -5.82
N GLY A 102 -19.04 1.15 -6.23
CA GLY A 102 -19.59 2.23 -5.40
C GLY A 102 -18.67 3.45 -5.24
N PHE A 103 -17.47 3.44 -5.84
CA PHE A 103 -16.57 4.60 -5.80
C PHE A 103 -17.08 5.72 -6.71
N ALA A 104 -17.16 6.95 -6.17
CA ALA A 104 -17.69 8.10 -6.88
C ALA A 104 -16.76 8.56 -8.02
N GLU A 105 -15.45 8.53 -7.77
CA GLU A 105 -14.41 8.84 -8.76
C GLU A 105 -13.23 7.87 -8.63
N VAL A 106 -12.48 7.72 -9.71
CA VAL A 106 -11.24 6.94 -9.76
C VAL A 106 -10.12 7.84 -10.26
N TRP A 107 -9.09 7.99 -9.45
CA TRP A 107 -7.90 8.79 -9.73
C TRP A 107 -6.69 7.87 -9.80
N GLU A 108 -5.83 8.10 -10.78
CA GLU A 108 -4.60 7.31 -10.90
C GLU A 108 -3.49 7.90 -10.03
N VAL A 109 -2.80 7.04 -9.28
CA VAL A 109 -1.66 7.44 -8.44
C VAL A 109 -0.47 7.94 -9.29
N ALA A 110 -0.43 7.63 -10.59
CA ALA A 110 0.57 8.18 -11.52
C ALA A 110 0.51 9.71 -11.57
N PHE A 111 -0.69 10.29 -11.46
CA PHE A 111 -0.83 11.75 -11.31
C PHE A 111 -0.13 12.26 -10.04
N GLY A 112 -0.26 11.55 -8.92
CA GLY A 112 0.47 11.86 -7.70
C GLY A 112 1.99 11.76 -7.84
N ALA A 113 2.48 10.84 -8.68
CA ALA A 113 3.90 10.73 -8.99
C ALA A 113 4.39 11.92 -9.82
N GLU A 114 3.60 12.37 -10.80
CA GLU A 114 3.88 13.56 -11.60
C GLU A 114 3.94 14.83 -10.72
N LEU A 115 2.99 15.00 -9.80
CA LEU A 115 2.96 16.15 -8.87
C LEU A 115 4.25 16.34 -8.07
N ILE A 116 4.93 15.24 -7.73
CA ILE A 116 6.16 15.26 -6.93
C ILE A 116 7.43 15.10 -7.75
N ALA A 117 7.32 14.81 -9.05
CA ALA A 117 8.46 14.51 -9.92
C ALA A 117 9.45 15.68 -10.01
N ARG A 118 8.94 16.92 -10.10
CA ARG A 118 9.78 18.12 -10.16
C ARG A 118 10.62 18.31 -8.89
N GLU A 119 10.06 18.02 -7.73
CA GLU A 119 10.80 18.14 -6.45
C GLU A 119 11.89 17.08 -6.36
N TYR A 120 11.61 15.84 -6.76
CA TYR A 120 12.63 14.80 -6.88
C TYR A 120 13.73 15.17 -7.87
N ALA A 121 13.40 15.75 -9.02
CA ALA A 121 14.40 16.20 -10.00
C ALA A 121 15.27 17.36 -9.47
N LYS A 122 14.74 18.20 -8.58
CA LYS A 122 15.52 19.22 -7.87
C LYS A 122 16.46 18.57 -6.86
N LEU A 123 15.92 17.73 -5.96
CA LEU A 123 16.70 17.01 -4.94
C LEU A 123 17.83 16.18 -5.56
N ALA A 124 17.57 15.49 -6.67
CA ALA A 124 18.58 14.70 -7.36
C ALA A 124 19.73 15.57 -7.91
N ARG A 125 19.42 16.75 -8.46
CA ARG A 125 20.45 17.68 -8.96
C ARG A 125 21.31 18.25 -7.83
N GLU A 126 20.68 18.65 -6.74
CA GLU A 126 21.36 19.15 -5.53
C GLU A 126 22.25 18.06 -4.91
N ALA A 127 21.74 16.82 -4.82
CA ALA A 127 22.48 15.67 -4.33
C ALA A 127 23.75 15.38 -5.14
N ILE A 128 23.66 15.42 -6.48
CA ILE A 128 24.80 15.24 -7.38
C ILE A 128 25.83 16.35 -7.17
N HIS A 129 25.39 17.60 -7.06
CA HIS A 129 26.27 18.75 -6.84
C HIS A 129 27.01 18.67 -5.50
N ASP A 130 26.30 18.32 -4.43
CA ASP A 130 26.83 18.31 -3.07
C ASP A 130 27.55 17.00 -2.70
N GLY A 131 27.56 16.01 -3.60
CA GLY A 131 28.11 14.67 -3.34
C GLY A 131 27.34 13.90 -2.26
N ARG A 132 26.04 14.18 -2.09
CA ARG A 132 25.18 13.56 -1.08
C ARG A 132 24.27 12.50 -1.70
N ALA A 133 23.83 11.54 -0.89
CA ALA A 133 22.83 10.56 -1.30
C ALA A 133 21.41 11.09 -1.02
N VAL A 134 20.47 10.75 -1.91
CA VAL A 134 19.03 10.93 -1.69
C VAL A 134 18.33 9.61 -1.94
N ILE A 135 17.51 9.18 -0.98
CA ILE A 135 16.75 7.94 -0.99
C ILE A 135 15.28 8.31 -1.22
N SER A 136 14.66 7.72 -2.25
CA SER A 136 13.24 7.94 -2.50
C SER A 136 12.36 7.38 -1.38
N THR A 137 11.36 8.16 -1.00
CA THR A 137 10.36 7.87 0.04
C THR A 137 9.02 7.40 -0.51
N ALA A 138 8.92 7.11 -1.82
CA ALA A 138 7.69 6.60 -2.42
C ALA A 138 7.24 5.24 -1.85
N CYS A 139 8.21 4.43 -1.36
CA CYS A 139 7.98 3.13 -0.75
C CYS A 139 8.02 3.22 0.79
N PRO A 140 6.89 3.02 1.49
CA PRO A 140 6.86 3.11 2.96
C PRO A 140 7.67 2.00 3.63
N ALA A 141 7.87 0.85 2.98
CA ALA A 141 8.73 -0.20 3.50
C ALA A 141 10.21 0.23 3.52
N ILE A 142 10.66 1.03 2.54
CA ILE A 142 12.02 1.60 2.54
C ILE A 142 12.16 2.66 3.63
N VAL A 143 11.19 3.58 3.74
CA VAL A 143 11.16 4.59 4.81
C VAL A 143 11.22 3.92 6.18
N SER A 144 10.37 2.91 6.41
CA SER A 144 10.36 2.16 7.68
C SER A 144 11.64 1.36 7.91
N TYR A 145 12.24 0.81 6.86
CA TYR A 145 13.49 0.07 6.97
C TYR A 145 14.66 0.99 7.35
N VAL A 146 14.81 2.11 6.65
CA VAL A 146 15.88 3.08 6.92
C VAL A 146 15.74 3.63 8.33
N THR A 147 14.56 4.12 8.70
CA THR A 147 14.33 4.70 10.05
C THR A 147 14.55 3.71 11.20
N LYS A 148 14.24 2.42 11.02
CA LYS A 148 14.42 1.40 12.07
C LYS A 148 15.81 0.78 12.12
N TYR A 149 16.44 0.58 10.96
CA TYR A 149 17.62 -0.28 10.83
C TYR A 149 18.86 0.42 10.31
N LEU A 150 18.72 1.58 9.67
CA LEU A 150 19.81 2.39 9.14
C LEU A 150 19.61 3.86 9.53
N PRO A 151 19.52 4.17 10.84
CA PRO A 151 19.17 5.52 11.30
C PRO A 151 20.14 6.60 10.78
N ASP A 152 21.41 6.26 10.57
CA ASP A 152 22.43 7.16 9.99
C ASP A 152 22.11 7.59 8.54
N LEU A 153 21.21 6.88 7.84
CA LEU A 153 20.73 7.23 6.51
C LEU A 153 19.38 7.95 6.51
N THR A 154 18.81 8.24 7.69
CA THR A 154 17.50 8.91 7.79
C THR A 154 17.52 10.27 7.12
N ASP A 155 18.61 11.04 7.27
CA ASP A 155 18.77 12.36 6.65
C ASP A 155 18.90 12.30 5.12
N ALA A 156 19.18 11.11 4.56
CA ALA A 156 19.19 10.90 3.12
C ALA A 156 17.78 10.61 2.57
N LEU A 157 16.77 10.37 3.40
CA LEU A 157 15.39 10.18 2.93
C LEU A 157 14.86 11.50 2.33
N ALA A 158 14.38 11.45 1.10
CA ALA A 158 13.79 12.60 0.44
C ALA A 158 12.61 13.16 1.26
N PRO A 159 12.58 14.46 1.58
CA PRO A 159 11.50 15.09 2.36
C PRO A 159 10.24 15.33 1.50
N VAL A 160 9.81 14.29 0.78
CA VAL A 160 8.71 14.30 -0.17
C VAL A 160 7.73 13.22 0.22
N VAL A 161 6.44 13.51 0.21
CA VAL A 161 5.40 12.51 0.48
C VAL A 161 5.32 11.48 -0.65
N SER A 162 4.75 10.30 -0.38
CA SER A 162 4.59 9.30 -1.43
C SER A 162 3.55 9.73 -2.48
N PRO A 163 3.60 9.18 -3.71
CA PRO A 163 2.60 9.45 -4.76
C PRO A 163 1.15 9.24 -4.30
N MET A 164 0.91 8.24 -3.45
CA MET A 164 -0.41 7.96 -2.87
C MET A 164 -0.90 9.16 -2.04
N VAL A 165 -0.05 9.69 -1.18
CA VAL A 165 -0.38 10.84 -0.32
C VAL A 165 -0.52 12.11 -1.16
N ALA A 166 0.33 12.30 -2.17
CA ALA A 166 0.28 13.44 -3.07
C ALA A 166 -1.07 13.52 -3.83
N VAL A 167 -1.51 12.41 -4.45
CA VAL A 167 -2.81 12.40 -5.15
C VAL A 167 -3.97 12.56 -4.18
N ALA A 168 -3.92 11.96 -2.99
CA ALA A 168 -4.96 12.09 -1.98
C ALA A 168 -5.11 13.53 -1.46
N ARG A 169 -3.99 14.25 -1.29
CA ARG A 169 -4.00 15.69 -0.98
C ARG A 169 -4.63 16.50 -2.10
N ALA A 170 -4.30 16.22 -3.36
CA ALA A 170 -4.89 16.90 -4.51
C ALA A 170 -6.42 16.65 -4.61
N ILE A 171 -6.85 15.42 -4.33
CA ILE A 171 -8.28 15.07 -4.24
C ILE A 171 -8.97 15.91 -3.16
N LYS A 172 -8.46 15.95 -1.93
CA LYS A 172 -9.07 16.74 -0.84
C LYS A 172 -8.99 18.26 -1.04
N GLN A 173 -8.14 18.75 -1.94
CA GLN A 173 -8.14 20.15 -2.36
C GLN A 173 -9.21 20.43 -3.42
N LYS A 174 -9.44 19.47 -4.33
CA LYS A 174 -10.42 19.61 -5.41
C LYS A 174 -11.86 19.40 -4.94
N PHE A 175 -12.06 18.45 -4.02
CA PHE A 175 -13.36 18.09 -3.48
C PHE A 175 -13.47 18.57 -2.02
N ASP A 176 -14.69 18.68 -1.49
CA ASP A 176 -14.91 19.11 -0.10
C ASP A 176 -14.19 18.21 0.91
N ALA A 177 -13.84 18.79 2.06
CA ALA A 177 -13.07 18.12 3.13
C ALA A 177 -13.70 16.80 3.65
N GLY A 178 -15.00 16.57 3.37
CA GLY A 178 -15.72 15.36 3.75
C GLY A 178 -15.44 14.13 2.88
N VAL A 179 -14.76 14.28 1.73
CA VAL A 179 -14.49 13.16 0.83
C VAL A 179 -13.55 12.13 1.46
N ARG A 180 -13.88 10.85 1.28
CA ARG A 180 -13.05 9.72 1.71
C ARG A 180 -12.16 9.24 0.58
N VAL A 181 -10.93 8.86 0.89
CA VAL A 181 -9.96 8.42 -0.12
C VAL A 181 -9.45 7.03 0.21
N VAL A 182 -9.56 6.10 -0.75
CA VAL A 182 -9.08 4.72 -0.61
C VAL A 182 -8.01 4.46 -1.65
N PHE A 183 -6.81 4.11 -1.20
CA PHE A 183 -5.78 3.60 -2.09
C PHE A 183 -6.08 2.16 -2.50
N ILE A 184 -5.86 1.82 -3.76
CA ILE A 184 -5.97 0.45 -4.27
C ILE A 184 -4.71 0.12 -5.07
N GLY A 185 -3.94 -0.87 -4.64
CA GLY A 185 -2.67 -1.17 -5.30
C GLY A 185 -2.03 -2.51 -4.96
N PRO A 186 -0.76 -2.74 -5.35
CA PRO A 186 -0.12 -4.03 -5.14
C PRO A 186 0.53 -4.17 -3.75
N CYS A 187 0.61 -3.08 -2.99
CA CYS A 187 1.54 -2.98 -1.87
C CYS A 187 0.84 -3.06 -0.52
N ILE A 188 1.16 -4.11 0.25
CA ILE A 188 0.71 -4.29 1.63
C ILE A 188 1.24 -3.18 2.55
N ALA A 189 2.46 -2.70 2.32
CA ALA A 189 3.08 -1.68 3.17
C ALA A 189 2.34 -0.33 3.13
N LYS A 190 1.50 -0.07 2.11
CA LYS A 190 0.64 1.11 2.07
C LYS A 190 -0.42 1.11 3.18
N LYS A 191 -0.85 -0.06 3.68
CA LYS A 191 -1.71 -0.15 4.87
C LYS A 191 -1.02 0.41 6.12
N ALA A 192 0.31 0.20 6.25
CA ALA A 192 1.08 0.79 7.33
C ALA A 192 1.22 2.32 7.15
N GLU A 193 1.44 2.79 5.92
CA GLU A 193 1.53 4.22 5.61
C GLU A 193 0.23 4.97 5.92
N VAL A 194 -0.94 4.38 5.62
CA VAL A 194 -2.24 4.99 5.96
C VAL A 194 -2.43 5.17 7.47
N ARG A 195 -1.75 4.36 8.29
CA ARG A 195 -1.80 4.47 9.76
C ARG A 195 -0.81 5.49 10.32
N ASP A 196 0.09 6.01 9.51
CA ASP A 196 1.05 7.04 9.93
C ASP A 196 0.29 8.28 10.41
N PRO A 197 0.62 8.86 11.59
CA PRO A 197 0.02 10.10 12.08
C PRO A 197 0.01 11.24 11.05
N GLU A 198 1.05 11.36 10.21
CA GLU A 198 1.18 12.40 9.18
C GLU A 198 0.28 12.16 7.95
N VAL A 199 -0.21 10.93 7.79
CA VAL A 199 -1.09 10.51 6.69
C VAL A 199 -2.54 10.35 7.15
N ARG A 200 -2.76 10.19 8.45
CA ARG A 200 -4.08 10.01 9.06
C ARG A 200 -5.03 11.14 8.64
N GLY A 201 -6.17 10.76 8.07
CA GLY A 201 -7.20 11.71 7.58
C GLY A 201 -6.96 12.22 6.17
N ILE A 202 -5.82 11.91 5.55
CA ILE A 202 -5.54 12.18 4.12
C ILE A 202 -5.99 10.98 3.27
N VAL A 203 -5.61 9.78 3.68
CA VAL A 203 -6.05 8.51 3.09
C VAL A 203 -6.78 7.72 4.18
N ASP A 204 -7.97 7.21 3.87
CA ASP A 204 -8.84 6.55 4.84
C ASP A 204 -8.61 5.03 4.88
N ALA A 205 -8.22 4.41 3.76
CA ALA A 205 -7.90 2.97 3.71
C ALA A 205 -6.95 2.62 2.55
N ALA A 206 -6.33 1.44 2.62
CA ALA A 206 -5.51 0.86 1.54
C ALA A 206 -5.92 -0.59 1.27
N LEU A 207 -6.45 -0.84 0.08
CA LEU A 207 -6.74 -2.16 -0.47
C LEU A 207 -5.59 -2.67 -1.34
N THR A 208 -5.37 -3.98 -1.29
CA THR A 208 -4.59 -4.66 -2.32
C THR A 208 -5.44 -4.94 -3.57
N PHE A 209 -4.81 -5.23 -4.70
CA PHE A 209 -5.56 -5.69 -5.90
C PHE A 209 -6.27 -7.04 -5.67
N ASP A 210 -5.73 -7.91 -4.83
CA ASP A 210 -6.40 -9.17 -4.45
C ASP A 210 -7.67 -8.88 -3.66
N GLU A 211 -7.62 -7.91 -2.73
CA GLU A 211 -8.80 -7.48 -1.97
C GLU A 211 -9.83 -6.77 -2.86
N LEU A 212 -9.40 -5.95 -3.84
CA LEU A 212 -10.30 -5.38 -4.84
C LEU A 212 -10.98 -6.50 -5.67
N SER A 213 -10.21 -7.46 -6.15
CA SER A 213 -10.74 -8.58 -6.96
C SER A 213 -11.77 -9.40 -6.17
N LEU A 214 -11.52 -9.62 -4.88
CA LEU A 214 -12.48 -10.26 -3.98
C LEU A 214 -13.77 -9.45 -3.89
N MET A 215 -13.69 -8.14 -3.65
CA MET A 215 -14.86 -7.27 -3.56
C MET A 215 -15.68 -7.24 -4.87
N LEU A 216 -15.02 -7.19 -6.02
CA LEU A 216 -15.68 -7.24 -7.33
C LEU A 216 -16.40 -8.58 -7.53
N THR A 217 -15.75 -9.69 -7.19
CA THR A 217 -16.32 -11.05 -7.30
C THR A 217 -17.56 -11.20 -6.43
N GLU A 218 -17.49 -10.75 -5.17
CA GLU A 218 -18.61 -10.81 -4.23
C GLU A 218 -19.78 -9.89 -4.65
N ALA A 219 -19.49 -8.79 -5.35
CA ALA A 219 -20.50 -7.91 -5.93
C ALA A 219 -21.05 -8.42 -7.28
N GLY A 220 -20.53 -9.53 -7.81
CA GLY A 220 -20.91 -10.05 -9.13
C GLY A 220 -20.47 -9.17 -10.30
N ILE A 221 -19.41 -8.36 -10.12
CA ILE A 221 -18.86 -7.47 -11.16
C ILE A 221 -17.65 -8.17 -11.79
N ASP A 222 -17.68 -8.39 -13.11
CA ASP A 222 -16.59 -9.02 -13.86
C ASP A 222 -16.04 -8.04 -14.90
N PRO A 223 -14.89 -7.40 -14.65
CA PRO A 223 -14.33 -6.40 -15.56
C PRO A 223 -13.90 -7.01 -16.91
N GLY A 224 -13.80 -8.34 -17.05
CA GLY A 224 -13.46 -8.99 -18.31
C GLY A 224 -14.65 -9.19 -19.27
N LYS A 225 -15.88 -9.22 -18.74
CA LYS A 225 -17.09 -9.53 -19.52
C LYS A 225 -17.97 -8.33 -19.84
N GLU A 226 -17.76 -7.23 -19.14
CA GLU A 226 -18.54 -6.00 -19.20
C GLU A 226 -17.70 -4.83 -19.72
#